data_AF-A0A383ESW1-F1
#
_entry.id   AF-A0A383ESW1-F1
#
_cell.length_a   1.000
_cell.length_b   1.000
_cell.length_c   1.000
_cell.angle_alpha   90.00
_cell.angle_beta   90.00
_cell.angle_gamma   90.00
#
_symmetry.space_group_name_H-M   'P 1'
#
loop_
_entity.id
_entity.type
_entity.pdbx_description
1 polymer ?
#
loop_
_entity_poly.entity_id
_entity_poly.type
_entity_poly.pdbx_seq_one_letter_code
_entity_poly.pdbx_strand_id
1 'polypeptide(L)'
;CFDMDILRDYMLRLADFGILERTHFIIGIGPIASARSARWMNKNLFGVHIPEPIVTRLEQAKDSKAEGRKICVELIQELAGMDGVSGAHLMAPHGEQAAATVIRECGVLENRVA
;
A
#
# COMPACT_ATOMS: atom_id res chain seq x y z
N CYS A 1 2.44 -4.11 0.39
CA CYS A 1 1.68 -4.87 1.38
C CYS A 1 0.39 -4.12 1.67
N PHE A 2 -0.71 -4.80 1.99
CA PHE A 2 -1.93 -4.15 2.51
C PHE A 2 -2.08 -4.28 4.03
N ASP A 3 -1.12 -4.97 4.66
CA ASP A 3 -1.08 -5.25 6.09
C ASP A 3 0.20 -4.65 6.67
N MET A 4 0.06 -3.54 7.38
CA MET A 4 1.21 -2.79 7.89
C MET A 4 1.83 -3.42 9.13
N ASP A 5 1.06 -4.20 9.89
CA ASP A 5 1.57 -4.93 11.05
C ASP A 5 2.51 -6.05 10.60
N ILE A 6 2.07 -6.85 9.62
CA ILE A 6 2.94 -7.89 9.02
C ILE A 6 4.20 -7.27 8.43
N LEU A 7 4.08 -6.13 7.74
CA LEU A 7 5.24 -5.46 7.17
C LEU A 7 6.19 -4.96 8.26
N ARG A 8 5.67 -4.35 9.34
CA ARG A 8 6.49 -3.86 10.46
C ARG A 8 7.28 -4.99 11.09
N ASP A 9 6.65 -6.13 11.36
CA ASP A 9 7.32 -7.32 11.89
C ASP A 9 8.40 -7.83 10.95
N TYR A 10 8.14 -7.80 9.63
CA TYR A 10 9.13 -8.21 8.63
C TYR A 10 10.33 -7.26 8.60
N MET A 11 10.09 -5.94 8.61
CA MET A 11 11.15 -4.93 8.64
C MET A 11 12.00 -5.03 9.91
N LEU A 12 11.38 -5.28 11.07
CA LEU A 12 12.10 -5.52 12.33
C LEU A 12 13.03 -6.73 12.23
N ARG A 13 12.57 -7.84 11.66
CA ARG A 13 13.43 -9.01 11.45
C ARG A 13 14.60 -8.69 10.52
N LEU A 14 14.38 -7.92 9.45
CA LEU A 14 15.46 -7.51 8.57
C LEU A 14 16.48 -6.61 9.29
N ALA A 15 16.01 -5.75 10.21
CA ALA A 15 16.87 -4.94 11.07
C ALA A 15 17.72 -5.81 12.01
N ASP A 16 17.13 -6.83 12.63
CA ASP A 16 17.84 -7.77 13.52
C ASP A 16 19.02 -8.48 12.84
N PHE A 17 18.94 -8.66 11.51
CA PHE A 17 20.01 -9.24 10.69
C PHE A 17 20.93 -8.21 10.02
N GLY A 18 20.77 -6.91 10.32
CA GLY A 18 21.58 -5.83 9.74
C GLY A 18 21.41 -5.70 8.22
N ILE A 19 20.21 -5.98 7.70
CA ILE A 19 19.92 -5.95 6.26
C ILE A 19 19.46 -4.56 5.82
N LEU A 20 18.77 -3.81 6.68
CA LEU A 20 18.20 -2.49 6.34
C LEU A 20 19.29 -1.47 5.98
N GLU A 21 20.50 -1.62 6.51
CA GLU A 21 21.66 -0.75 6.22
C GLU A 21 22.36 -1.09 4.89
N ARG A 22 22.03 -2.25 4.31
CA ARG A 22 22.75 -2.81 3.15
C ARG A 22 21.97 -2.71 1.85
N THR A 23 20.69 -2.38 1.90
CA THR A 23 19.84 -2.31 0.70
C THR A 23 18.59 -1.46 0.92
N HIS A 24 17.97 -1.03 -0.18
CA HIS A 24 16.76 -0.21 -0.18
C HIS A 24 15.54 -1.06 -0.51
N PHE A 25 14.47 -0.88 0.27
CA PHE A 25 13.22 -1.61 0.08
C PHE A 25 12.14 -0.71 -0.53
N ILE A 26 11.58 -1.16 -1.64
CA ILE A 26 10.36 -0.57 -2.22
C ILE A 26 9.20 -1.53 -1.99
N ILE A 27 8.11 -1.02 -1.43
CA ILE A 27 6.98 -1.86 -1.03
C ILE A 27 5.90 -1.82 -2.12
N GLY A 28 5.57 -2.98 -2.68
CA GLY A 28 4.51 -3.11 -3.68
C GLY A 28 3.13 -2.82 -3.10
N ILE A 29 2.40 -1.86 -3.65
CA ILE A 29 1.06 -1.47 -3.19
C ILE A 29 0.20 -0.96 -4.36
N GLY A 30 -1.11 -0.87 -4.22
CA GLY A 30 -2.00 -0.37 -5.26
C GLY A 30 -3.43 -0.10 -4.77
N PRO A 31 -4.18 0.81 -5.41
CA PRO A 31 -5.58 1.05 -5.04
C PRO A 31 -6.45 -0.18 -5.33
N ILE A 32 -7.32 -0.52 -4.39
CA ILE A 32 -8.25 -1.66 -4.55
C ILE A 32 -9.62 -1.17 -5.01
N ALA A 33 -10.08 -1.64 -6.17
CA ALA A 33 -11.30 -1.09 -6.78
C ALA A 33 -12.60 -1.47 -6.05
N SER A 34 -12.62 -2.60 -5.34
CA SER A 34 -13.81 -3.08 -4.62
C SER A 34 -13.49 -4.14 -3.57
N ALA A 35 -14.42 -4.35 -2.63
CA ALA A 35 -14.35 -5.50 -1.71
C ALA A 35 -14.32 -6.84 -2.45
N ARG A 36 -15.06 -6.98 -3.56
CA ARG A 36 -14.99 -8.16 -4.42
C ARG A 36 -13.59 -8.37 -4.98
N SER A 37 -12.93 -7.31 -5.42
CA SER A 37 -11.54 -7.35 -5.88
C SER A 37 -10.59 -7.74 -4.76
N ALA A 38 -10.75 -7.17 -3.56
CA ALA A 38 -9.94 -7.53 -2.40
C ALA A 38 -10.07 -9.02 -2.03
N ARG A 39 -11.31 -9.53 -1.93
CA ARG A 39 -11.57 -10.95 -1.65
C ARG A 39 -11.04 -11.85 -2.78
N TRP A 40 -11.12 -11.41 -4.04
CA TRP A 40 -10.53 -12.14 -5.16
C TRP A 40 -9.00 -12.18 -5.05
N MET A 41 -8.34 -11.08 -4.71
CA MET A 41 -6.88 -11.02 -4.53
C MET A 41 -6.42 -11.97 -3.42
N ASN A 42 -7.08 -11.95 -2.26
CA ASN A 42 -6.78 -12.89 -1.16
C ASN A 42 -6.91 -14.36 -1.58
N LYS A 43 -7.89 -14.68 -2.45
CA LYS A 43 -8.14 -16.05 -2.88
C LYS A 43 -7.19 -16.53 -4.00
N ASN A 44 -6.77 -15.62 -4.88
CA ASN A 44 -6.13 -16.01 -6.15
C ASN A 44 -4.68 -15.54 -6.31
N LEU A 45 -4.22 -14.57 -5.51
CA LEU A 45 -2.85 -14.08 -5.57
C LEU A 45 -2.05 -14.63 -4.40
N PHE A 46 -1.09 -15.53 -4.70
CA PHE A 46 -0.20 -16.08 -3.69
C PHE A 46 0.62 -14.98 -3.01
N GLY A 47 0.70 -15.03 -1.68
CA GLY A 47 1.44 -14.04 -0.88
C GLY A 47 0.72 -12.70 -0.69
N VAL A 48 -0.51 -12.52 -1.22
CA VAL A 48 -1.32 -11.34 -0.93
C VAL A 48 -2.22 -11.60 0.27
N HIS A 49 -2.17 -10.70 1.24
CA HIS A 49 -3.09 -10.61 2.35
C HIS A 49 -3.66 -9.20 2.44
N ILE A 50 -4.97 -9.07 2.30
CA ILE A 50 -5.75 -7.85 2.50
C ILE A 50 -6.59 -8.06 3.77
N PRO A 51 -6.28 -7.33 4.86
CA PRO A 51 -6.99 -7.43 6.14
C PRO A 51 -8.50 -7.20 6.02
N GLU A 52 -9.29 -7.91 6.82
CA GLU A 52 -10.75 -7.78 6.84
C GLU A 52 -11.25 -6.35 7.14
N PRO A 53 -10.57 -5.52 7.98
CA PRO A 53 -10.95 -4.11 8.13
C PRO A 53 -10.91 -3.31 6.83
N ILE A 54 -9.93 -3.56 5.95
CA ILE A 54 -9.86 -2.93 4.63
C ILE A 54 -11.02 -3.41 3.75
N VAL A 55 -11.30 -4.71 3.77
CA VAL A 55 -12.43 -5.27 3.01
C VAL A 55 -13.75 -4.68 3.48
N THR A 56 -13.97 -4.58 4.79
CA THR A 56 -15.18 -4.01 5.41
C THR A 56 -15.37 -2.54 5.02
N ARG A 57 -14.29 -1.73 5.04
CA ARG A 57 -14.34 -0.33 4.58
C ARG A 57 -14.80 -0.22 3.13
N LEU A 58 -14.28 -1.08 2.25
CA LEU A 58 -14.67 -1.13 0.84
C LEU A 58 -16.14 -1.57 0.65
N GLU A 59 -16.63 -2.49 1.47
CA GLU A 59 -18.04 -2.95 1.42
C GLU A 59 -19.03 -1.86 1.86
N GLN A 60 -18.66 -1.06 2.86
CA GLN A 60 -19.51 -0.01 3.42
C GLN A 60 -19.44 1.31 2.65
N ALA A 61 -18.45 1.48 1.78
CA ALA A 61 -18.25 2.71 1.01
C ALA A 61 -19.34 2.90 -0.05
N LYS A 62 -19.90 4.11 -0.11
CA LYS A 62 -20.80 4.52 -1.21
C LYS A 62 -20.11 4.49 -2.58
N ASP A 63 -18.84 4.90 -2.61
CA ASP A 63 -17.95 4.76 -3.77
C ASP A 63 -16.71 3.98 -3.35
N SER A 64 -16.73 2.67 -3.62
CA SER A 64 -15.62 1.79 -3.27
C SER A 64 -14.32 2.10 -4.02
N LYS A 65 -14.38 2.70 -5.21
CA LYS A 65 -13.16 3.09 -5.94
C LYS A 65 -12.51 4.30 -5.29
N ALA A 66 -13.30 5.28 -4.86
CA ALA A 66 -12.80 6.42 -4.10
C ALA A 66 -12.21 5.98 -2.76
N GLU A 67 -12.91 5.13 -2.02
CA GLU A 67 -12.41 4.60 -0.75
C GLU A 67 -11.13 3.77 -0.95
N GLY A 68 -11.05 2.97 -2.01
CA GLY A 68 -9.84 2.22 -2.35
C GLY A 68 -8.61 3.07 -2.66
N ARG A 69 -8.81 4.25 -3.29
CA ARG A 69 -7.72 5.23 -3.46
C ARG A 69 -7.31 5.84 -2.12
N LYS A 70 -8.29 6.21 -1.29
CA LYS A 70 -8.06 6.76 0.04
C LYS A 70 -7.27 5.81 0.93
N ILE A 71 -7.65 4.54 0.98
CA ILE A 71 -6.91 3.48 1.69
C ILE A 71 -5.49 3.38 1.16
N CYS A 72 -5.29 3.41 -0.17
CA CYS A 72 -3.94 3.37 -0.74
C CYS A 72 -3.09 4.58 -0.34
N VAL A 73 -3.68 5.77 -0.26
CA VAL A 73 -3.02 7.00 0.22
C VAL A 73 -2.58 6.83 1.67
N GLU A 74 -3.49 6.42 2.55
CA GLU A 74 -3.23 6.19 3.98
C GLU A 74 -2.09 5.18 4.20
N LEU A 75 -2.11 4.06 3.45
CA LEU A 75 -1.06 3.06 3.54
C LEU A 75 0.29 3.59 3.04
N ILE A 76 0.33 4.38 1.97
CA ILE A 76 1.58 4.99 1.50
C ILE A 76 2.13 5.99 2.53
N GLN A 77 1.27 6.74 3.20
CA GLN A 77 1.68 7.65 4.27
C GLN A 77 2.28 6.89 5.45
N GLU A 78 1.71 5.74 5.83
CA GLU A 78 2.29 4.88 6.86
C GLU A 78 3.63 4.28 6.42
N LEU A 79 3.74 3.83 5.17
CA LEU A 79 5.00 3.34 4.58
C LEU A 79 6.10 4.40 4.60
N ALA A 80 5.77 5.66 4.35
CA ALA A 80 6.74 6.75 4.33
C ALA A 80 7.37 7.03 5.71
N GLY A 81 6.69 6.64 6.80
CA GLY A 81 7.20 6.74 8.16
C GLY A 81 7.91 5.49 8.68
N MET A 82 8.05 4.43 7.86
CA MET A 82 8.60 3.16 8.30
C MET A 82 10.10 3.04 8.03
N ASP A 83 10.88 2.75 9.08
CA ASP A 83 12.32 2.57 8.96
C ASP A 83 12.69 1.46 7.97
N GLY A 84 13.68 1.74 7.11
CA GLY A 84 14.14 0.84 6.05
C GLY A 84 13.29 0.85 4.77
N VAL A 85 12.09 1.43 4.78
CA VAL A 85 11.28 1.60 3.56
C VAL A 85 11.77 2.83 2.80
N SER A 86 12.26 2.61 1.58
CA SER A 86 12.81 3.66 0.71
C SER A 86 11.81 4.14 -0.35
N GLY A 87 10.65 3.51 -0.45
CA GLY A 87 9.59 3.93 -1.36
C GLY A 87 8.48 2.90 -1.55
N ALA A 88 7.58 3.20 -2.48
CA ALA A 88 6.47 2.34 -2.85
C ALA A 88 6.52 2.00 -4.36
N HIS A 89 6.31 0.73 -4.69
CA HIS A 89 6.05 0.30 -6.06
C HIS A 89 4.53 0.29 -6.28
N LEU A 90 4.01 1.38 -6.87
CA LEU A 90 2.57 1.56 -7.09
C LEU A 90 2.11 0.78 -8.33
N MET A 91 1.31 -0.25 -8.11
CA MET A 91 0.73 -1.12 -9.14
C MET A 91 -0.74 -0.75 -9.38
N ALA A 92 -1.08 -0.39 -10.61
CA ALA A 92 -2.47 -0.10 -11.00
C ALA A 92 -2.72 -0.49 -12.46
N PRO A 93 -2.86 -1.80 -12.79
CA PRO A 93 -3.15 -2.24 -14.15
C PRO A 93 -4.46 -1.62 -14.65
N HIS A 94 -4.41 -0.88 -15.75
CA HIS A 94 -5.54 -0.12 -16.31
C HIS A 94 -6.14 0.92 -15.34
N GLY A 95 -5.36 1.35 -14.34
CA GLY A 95 -5.77 2.25 -13.26
C GLY A 95 -4.94 3.52 -13.21
N GLU A 96 -4.41 3.99 -14.34
CA GLU A 96 -3.45 5.08 -14.44
C GLU A 96 -3.96 6.39 -13.81
N GLN A 97 -5.25 6.71 -14.02
CA GLN A 97 -5.87 7.86 -13.37
C GLN A 97 -5.94 7.71 -11.84
N ALA A 98 -6.26 6.50 -11.36
CA ALA A 98 -6.29 6.23 -9.93
C ALA A 98 -4.88 6.31 -9.33
N ALA A 99 -3.87 5.78 -10.01
CA ALA A 99 -2.47 5.88 -9.60
C ALA A 99 -2.00 7.34 -9.54
N ALA A 100 -2.30 8.13 -10.58
CA ALA A 100 -1.94 9.54 -10.61
C ALA A 100 -2.61 10.34 -9.48
N THR A 101 -3.85 10.02 -9.14
CA THR A 101 -4.55 10.63 -8.00
C THR A 101 -3.91 10.23 -6.68
N VAL A 102 -3.61 8.95 -6.47
CA VAL A 102 -2.91 8.48 -5.26
C VAL A 102 -1.56 9.20 -5.09
N ILE A 103 -0.75 9.31 -6.15
CA ILE A 103 0.55 9.99 -6.11
C ILE A 103 0.40 11.47 -5.73
N ARG A 104 -0.63 12.15 -6.25
CA ARG A 104 -0.91 13.55 -5.92
C ARG A 104 -1.35 13.72 -4.47
N GLU A 105 -2.15 12.80 -3.96
CA GLU A 105 -2.81 12.92 -2.64
C GLU A 105 -1.96 12.38 -1.48
N CYS A 106 -0.97 11.51 -1.72
CA CYS A 106 -0.18 10.90 -0.66
C CYS A 106 0.96 11.77 -0.12
N GLY A 107 1.11 13.01 -0.58
CA GLY A 107 2.08 13.97 -0.05
C GLY A 107 3.54 13.75 -0.49
N VAL A 108 3.84 12.65 -1.20
CA VAL A 108 5.22 12.31 -1.64
C VAL A 108 5.84 13.31 -2.61
N LEU A 109 5.03 14.20 -3.19
CA LEU A 109 5.50 15.26 -4.09
C LEU A 109 5.90 16.55 -3.35
N GLU A 110 5.46 16.74 -2.11
CA GLU A 110 5.67 17.99 -1.36
C GLU A 110 7.15 18.25 -1.04
N ASN A 111 7.93 17.18 -0.92
CA ASN A 111 9.36 17.23 -0.62
C ASN A 111 10.25 17.23 -1.87
N ARG A 112 9.68 17.31 -3.08
CA ARG A 112 10.49 17.39 -4.31
C ARG A 112 10.94 18.84 -4.51
N VAL A 113 12.21 19.09 -4.24
CA VAL A 113 12.88 20.34 -4.67
C VAL A 113 12.89 20.35 -6.20
N ALA A 114 12.36 21.42 -6.79
CA ALA A 114 12.36 21.66 -8.24
C ALA A 114 13.78 21.92 -8.77
#